data_AF-A0A316S3L7-F1
#
_entry.id   AF-A0A316S3L7-F1
#
_cell.length_a   1.000
_cell.length_b   1.000
_cell.length_c   1.000
_cell.angle_alpha   90.00
_cell.angle_beta   90.00
_cell.angle_gamma   90.00
#
_symmetry.space_group_name_H-M   'P 1'
#
loop_
_entity.id
_entity.type
_entity.pdbx_description
1 polymer ?
#
loop_
_entity_poly.entity_id
_entity_poly.type
_entity_poly.pdbx_seq_one_letter_code
_entity_poly.pdbx_strand_id
1 'polypeptide(L)'
;MKIKNRIRAGIVLLALAVSLTACGGSASSTVSSVVSSAPVSSVAESTAPEAEPASTESSPLDGISFRADKVRNDTTGNWRISLIAENIDMSEYALDYYKQYFTDDSEIHFIVNFNYNTTTKIMVMGGDLDVTVQEYVAKEEHDAKMLGSGTVLAEYFVNIETGEIEKVR
;
A
#
# COMPACT_ATOMS: atom_id res chain seq x y z
N MET A 1 -23.87 -19.65 12.35
CA MET A 1 -24.17 -20.55 11.22
C MET A 1 -25.17 -19.88 10.27
N LYS A 2 -24.70 -19.39 9.11
CA LYS A 2 -25.42 -19.23 7.82
C LYS A 2 -24.54 -18.46 6.84
N ILE A 3 -23.70 -19.20 6.13
CA ILE A 3 -22.91 -18.73 4.99
C ILE A 3 -23.84 -18.72 3.77
N LYS A 4 -23.82 -17.64 2.97
CA LYS A 4 -24.60 -17.52 1.73
C LYS A 4 -23.65 -17.33 0.56
N ASN A 5 -23.25 -18.45 -0.04
CA ASN A 5 -22.43 -18.50 -1.25
C ASN A 5 -23.21 -17.94 -2.45
N ARG A 6 -22.59 -17.06 -3.22
CA ARG A 6 -23.09 -16.62 -4.53
C ARG A 6 -22.03 -16.86 -5.59
N ILE A 7 -22.14 -18.00 -6.26
CA ILE A 7 -21.37 -18.37 -7.44
C ILE A 7 -21.91 -17.55 -8.62
N ARG A 8 -21.04 -16.83 -9.33
CA ARG A 8 -21.31 -16.34 -10.68
C ARG A 8 -20.21 -16.86 -11.61
N ALA A 9 -20.60 -17.83 -12.42
CA ALA A 9 -19.83 -18.35 -13.53
C ALA A 9 -19.78 -17.31 -14.66
N GLY A 10 -18.63 -17.18 -15.31
CA GLY A 10 -18.44 -16.32 -16.47
C GLY A 10 -17.05 -16.47 -17.07
N ILE A 11 -16.70 -17.68 -17.52
CA ILE A 11 -15.51 -17.92 -18.34
C ILE A 11 -15.85 -17.49 -19.77
N VAL A 12 -15.20 -16.44 -20.26
CA VAL A 12 -15.14 -16.12 -21.70
C VAL A 12 -13.67 -16.23 -22.12
N LEU A 13 -13.34 -17.39 -22.68
CA LEU A 13 -12.11 -17.65 -23.40
C LEU A 13 -12.21 -17.01 -24.79
N LEU A 14 -11.44 -15.96 -25.05
CA LEU A 14 -11.22 -15.45 -26.40
C LEU A 14 -9.73 -15.53 -26.72
N ALA A 15 -9.33 -16.67 -27.27
CA ALA A 15 -8.01 -16.86 -27.85
C ALA A 15 -7.97 -16.19 -29.23
N LEU A 16 -7.03 -15.27 -29.42
CA LEU A 16 -6.70 -14.70 -30.73
C LEU A 16 -5.20 -14.91 -30.95
N ALA A 17 -4.88 -16.01 -31.63
CA ALA A 17 -3.55 -16.30 -32.14
C ALA A 17 -3.37 -15.59 -33.49
N VAL A 18 -2.32 -14.79 -33.62
CA VAL A 18 -1.79 -14.34 -34.93
C VAL A 18 -0.33 -14.75 -34.99
N SER A 19 -0.07 -15.70 -35.89
CA SER A 19 1.26 -16.14 -36.28
C SER A 19 1.77 -15.35 -37.50
N LEU A 20 3.10 -15.39 -37.69
CA LEU A 20 3.89 -15.32 -38.94
C LEU A 20 4.96 -14.21 -38.99
N THR A 21 6.18 -14.64 -38.67
CA THR A 21 7.39 -14.63 -39.51
C THR A 21 7.89 -13.31 -40.11
N ALA A 22 9.09 -12.90 -39.68
CA ALA A 22 10.10 -12.36 -40.58
C ALA A 22 11.52 -12.82 -40.16
N CYS A 23 12.21 -13.48 -41.08
CA CYS A 23 13.64 -13.79 -41.04
C CYS A 23 14.46 -12.65 -41.67
N GLY A 24 15.69 -12.48 -41.18
CA GLY A 24 16.79 -11.77 -41.85
C GLY A 24 17.45 -10.74 -40.93
N GLY A 25 18.74 -10.72 -40.66
CA GLY A 25 19.87 -11.50 -41.16
C GLY A 25 21.14 -11.05 -40.42
N SER A 26 22.12 -11.93 -40.43
CA SER A 26 23.40 -11.97 -39.72
C SER A 26 24.26 -10.70 -39.65
N ALA A 27 24.95 -10.52 -38.51
CA ALA A 27 26.39 -10.26 -38.48
C ALA A 27 27.01 -10.91 -37.23
N SER A 28 28.14 -11.56 -37.47
CA SER A 28 28.85 -12.50 -36.60
C SER A 28 30.02 -11.82 -35.88
N SER A 29 30.25 -12.18 -34.61
CA SER A 29 31.58 -12.25 -34.03
C SER A 29 31.64 -13.29 -32.89
N THR A 30 32.12 -14.46 -33.29
CA THR A 30 32.95 -15.43 -32.54
C THR A 30 33.68 -14.88 -31.30
N VAL A 31 33.66 -15.61 -30.18
CA VAL A 31 34.71 -16.57 -29.78
C VAL A 31 34.26 -17.44 -28.58
N SER A 32 34.67 -18.72 -28.63
CA SER A 32 34.47 -19.77 -27.63
C SER A 32 35.38 -19.61 -26.40
N SER A 33 34.98 -20.17 -25.25
CA SER A 33 35.69 -21.31 -24.63
C SER A 33 35.12 -21.68 -23.24
N VAL A 34 34.78 -22.98 -23.10
CA VAL A 34 34.93 -23.95 -21.98
C VAL A 34 35.28 -23.41 -20.56
N VAL A 35 34.82 -23.95 -19.41
CA VAL A 35 34.67 -25.36 -18.98
C VAL A 35 33.86 -25.46 -17.66
N SER A 36 33.08 -26.54 -17.53
CA SER A 36 33.03 -27.54 -16.43
C SER A 36 32.85 -27.19 -14.93
N SER A 37 31.78 -27.81 -14.39
CA SER A 37 31.66 -28.64 -13.15
C SER A 37 31.84 -28.02 -11.75
N ALA A 38 30.77 -28.04 -10.94
CA ALA A 38 30.47 -29.08 -9.92
C ALA A 38 29.30 -28.63 -9.00
N PRO A 39 28.46 -29.55 -8.48
CA PRO A 39 27.44 -29.24 -7.48
C PRO A 39 27.98 -29.49 -6.06
N VAL A 40 27.73 -28.58 -5.12
CA VAL A 40 27.97 -28.81 -3.69
C VAL A 40 26.68 -28.61 -2.90
N SER A 41 26.30 -29.73 -2.30
CA SER A 41 25.28 -29.92 -1.27
C SER A 41 25.51 -29.01 -0.06
N SER A 42 24.46 -28.35 0.40
CA SER A 42 24.35 -27.86 1.78
C SER A 42 22.95 -28.14 2.32
N VAL A 43 22.86 -29.22 3.10
CA VAL A 43 21.83 -29.40 4.12
C VAL A 43 22.13 -28.42 5.23
N ALA A 44 21.17 -27.56 5.57
CA ALA A 44 21.16 -26.81 6.81
C ALA A 44 19.72 -26.80 7.33
N GLU A 45 19.48 -27.71 8.26
CA GLU A 45 18.42 -27.65 9.25
C GLU A 45 18.59 -26.35 10.05
N SER A 46 17.55 -25.52 10.10
CA SER A 46 17.56 -24.31 10.92
C SER A 46 16.14 -24.01 11.36
N THR A 47 15.87 -24.47 12.58
CA THR A 47 14.99 -23.93 13.62
C THR A 47 13.75 -23.17 13.15
N ALA A 48 12.58 -23.76 13.40
CA ALA A 48 11.34 -23.02 13.51
C ALA A 48 11.46 -22.02 14.68
N PRO A 49 11.20 -20.72 14.50
CA PRO A 49 10.95 -19.85 15.63
C PRO A 49 9.61 -20.25 16.25
N GLU A 50 9.71 -20.69 17.50
CA GLU A 50 8.59 -20.80 18.44
C GLU A 50 7.89 -19.44 18.49
N ALA A 51 6.62 -19.41 18.09
CA ALA A 51 5.80 -18.20 18.07
C ALA A 51 5.53 -17.78 19.53
N GLU A 52 6.27 -16.78 19.99
CA GLU A 52 5.95 -16.04 21.20
C GLU A 52 4.52 -15.46 21.08
N PRO A 53 3.68 -15.56 22.13
CA PRO A 53 2.33 -15.03 22.09
C PRO A 53 2.39 -13.49 21.97
N ALA A 54 1.72 -12.95 20.95
CA ALA A 54 1.58 -11.53 20.74
C ALA A 54 0.91 -10.87 21.96
N SER A 55 1.72 -10.21 22.79
CA SER A 55 1.27 -9.22 23.76
C SER A 55 0.47 -8.17 22.99
N THR A 56 -0.79 -7.97 23.37
CA THR A 56 -1.61 -6.88 22.86
C THR A 56 -1.09 -5.59 23.50
N GLU A 57 0.04 -5.10 22.98
CA GLU A 57 0.54 -3.76 23.25
C GLU A 57 -0.54 -2.77 22.80
N SER A 58 -0.88 -1.81 23.65
CA SER A 58 -1.84 -0.76 23.31
C SER A 58 -1.24 0.09 22.18
N SER A 59 -1.94 0.20 21.06
CA SER A 59 -1.51 1.05 19.94
C SER A 59 -1.65 2.51 20.38
N PRO A 60 -0.74 3.43 19.98
CA PRO A 60 -0.91 4.87 20.23
C PRO A 60 -2.15 5.49 19.58
N LEU A 61 -2.82 4.75 18.71
CA LEU A 61 -4.14 5.08 18.18
C LEU A 61 -5.27 4.83 19.18
N ASP A 62 -5.03 4.05 20.24
CA ASP A 62 -6.00 3.74 21.29
C ASP A 62 -6.34 5.02 22.07
N GLY A 63 -7.53 5.54 21.84
CA GLY A 63 -8.01 6.79 22.43
C GLY A 63 -8.22 7.92 21.42
N ILE A 64 -7.73 7.76 20.18
CA ILE A 64 -8.01 8.68 19.08
C ILE A 64 -9.23 8.16 18.31
N SER A 65 -10.25 8.99 18.16
CA SER A 65 -11.44 8.64 17.38
C SER A 65 -11.29 9.10 15.94
N PHE A 66 -11.02 8.16 15.04
CA PHE A 66 -11.06 8.41 13.61
C PHE A 66 -12.45 8.07 13.06
N ARG A 67 -13.00 8.95 12.21
CA ARG A 67 -14.34 8.78 11.65
C ARG A 67 -14.33 8.12 10.27
N ALA A 68 -13.28 8.34 9.47
CA ALA A 68 -13.20 7.92 8.08
C ALA A 68 -14.50 8.28 7.31
N ASP A 69 -14.94 9.54 7.41
CA ASP A 69 -16.15 10.03 6.77
C ASP A 69 -15.97 10.16 5.25
N LYS A 70 -17.06 10.18 4.48
CA LYS A 70 -17.00 10.42 3.03
C LYS A 70 -16.55 11.85 2.73
N VAL A 71 -15.68 12.00 1.74
CA VAL A 71 -15.23 13.31 1.27
C VAL A 71 -16.28 13.96 0.38
N ARG A 72 -16.57 15.24 0.62
CA ARG A 72 -17.48 16.03 -0.20
C ARG A 72 -16.89 16.26 -1.60
N ASN A 73 -17.73 16.13 -2.63
CA ASN A 73 -17.36 16.31 -4.03
C ASN A 73 -16.32 15.31 -4.58
N ASP A 74 -16.01 14.23 -3.84
CA ASP A 74 -15.29 13.09 -4.41
C ASP A 74 -16.16 12.39 -5.44
N THR A 75 -15.68 12.30 -6.68
CA THR A 75 -16.37 11.66 -7.81
C THR A 75 -16.08 10.16 -7.90
N THR A 76 -15.07 9.66 -7.19
CA THR A 76 -14.69 8.25 -7.16
C THR A 76 -15.55 7.45 -6.20
N GLY A 77 -15.97 8.07 -5.09
CA GLY A 77 -16.69 7.43 -3.99
C GLY A 77 -15.79 6.69 -2.99
N ASN A 78 -14.48 6.69 -3.23
CA ASN A 78 -13.50 5.91 -2.49
C ASN A 78 -12.73 6.74 -1.46
N TRP A 79 -12.92 8.05 -1.43
CA TRP A 79 -12.16 8.89 -0.52
C TRP A 79 -12.81 8.93 0.87
N ARG A 80 -11.96 8.85 1.89
CA ARG A 80 -12.32 8.97 3.29
C ARG A 80 -11.51 10.06 3.96
N ILE A 81 -12.09 10.74 4.94
CA ILE A 81 -11.42 11.78 5.70
C ILE A 81 -11.63 11.60 7.20
N SER A 82 -10.55 11.78 7.95
CA SER A 82 -10.57 11.88 9.41
C SER A 82 -9.97 13.23 9.80
N LEU A 83 -10.63 13.91 10.73
CA LEU A 83 -10.20 15.19 11.26
C LEU A 83 -9.76 15.01 12.70
N ILE A 84 -8.50 15.32 12.99
CA ILE A 84 -7.90 15.13 14.30
C ILE A 84 -7.12 16.38 14.73
N ALA A 85 -6.84 16.47 16.03
CA ALA A 85 -5.98 17.51 16.60
C ALA A 85 -5.07 16.88 17.65
N GLU A 86 -4.32 15.85 17.21
CA GLU A 86 -3.56 14.96 18.09
C GLU A 86 -2.06 15.16 17.91
N ASN A 87 -1.29 14.87 18.96
CA ASN A 87 0.17 14.91 18.92
C ASN A 87 0.72 13.56 18.45
N ILE A 88 0.39 13.18 17.21
CA ILE A 88 0.75 11.90 16.60
C ILE A 88 1.20 12.09 15.15
N ASP A 89 2.31 11.45 14.80
CA ASP A 89 2.76 11.35 13.41
C ASP A 89 2.11 10.13 12.75
N MET A 90 1.15 10.37 11.86
CA MET A 90 0.41 9.30 11.19
C MET A 90 1.28 8.45 10.25
N SER A 91 2.48 8.91 9.87
CA SER A 91 3.38 8.09 9.06
C SER A 91 3.91 6.86 9.82
N GLU A 92 4.12 6.98 11.13
CA GLU A 92 4.58 5.87 11.98
C GLU A 92 3.47 4.84 12.25
N TYR A 93 2.20 5.27 12.18
CA TYR A 93 1.03 4.44 12.51
C TYR A 93 0.14 4.13 11.30
N ALA A 94 0.66 4.32 10.09
CA ALA A 94 -0.13 4.14 8.87
C ALA A 94 -0.66 2.72 8.71
N LEU A 95 0.14 1.70 9.08
CA LEU A 95 -0.29 0.30 9.01
C LEU A 95 -1.38 -0.04 10.03
N ASP A 96 -1.26 0.44 11.26
CA ASP A 96 -2.28 0.24 12.30
C ASP A 96 -3.58 0.94 11.92
N TYR A 97 -3.48 2.17 11.40
CA TYR A 97 -4.63 2.90 10.89
C TYR A 97 -5.29 2.15 9.72
N TYR A 98 -4.50 1.66 8.77
CA TYR A 98 -5.00 0.86 7.64
C TYR A 98 -5.80 -0.35 8.12
N LYS A 99 -5.22 -1.16 9.01
CA LYS A 99 -5.87 -2.38 9.55
C LYS A 99 -7.18 -2.10 10.28
N GLN A 100 -7.31 -0.92 10.91
CA GLN A 100 -8.49 -0.58 11.72
C GLN A 100 -9.59 0.14 10.92
N TYR A 101 -9.22 0.99 9.96
CA TYR A 101 -10.16 1.95 9.35
C TYR A 101 -10.41 1.73 7.86
N PHE A 102 -9.54 1.03 7.13
CA PHE A 102 -9.84 0.70 5.74
C PHE A 102 -10.84 -0.45 5.68
N THR A 103 -11.80 -0.30 4.77
CA THR A 103 -12.79 -1.34 4.47
C THR A 103 -12.54 -1.98 3.10
N ASP A 104 -11.76 -1.32 2.24
CA ASP A 104 -11.36 -1.80 0.92
C ASP A 104 -10.04 -1.13 0.49
N ASP A 105 -9.14 -1.90 -0.14
CA ASP A 105 -7.81 -1.42 -0.58
C ASP A 105 -7.88 -0.31 -1.65
N SER A 106 -9.03 -0.15 -2.31
CA SER A 106 -9.26 0.95 -3.26
C SER A 106 -9.62 2.28 -2.60
N GLU A 107 -9.81 2.30 -1.27
CA GLU A 107 -10.05 3.53 -0.52
C GLU A 107 -8.78 4.40 -0.45
N ILE A 108 -8.97 5.71 -0.41
CA ILE A 108 -7.91 6.69 -0.19
C ILE A 108 -8.28 7.48 1.06
N HIS A 109 -7.48 7.36 2.11
CA HIS A 109 -7.77 8.00 3.39
C HIS A 109 -6.90 9.24 3.56
N PHE A 110 -7.54 10.34 3.92
CA PHE A 110 -6.88 11.58 4.31
C PHE A 110 -7.08 11.81 5.81
N ILE A 111 -6.00 12.06 6.52
CA ILE A 111 -6.01 12.40 7.93
C ILE A 111 -5.52 13.83 8.05
N VAL A 112 -6.44 14.75 8.31
CA VAL A 112 -6.12 16.16 8.56
C VAL A 112 -5.81 16.30 10.03
N ASN A 113 -4.57 16.65 10.36
CA ASN A 113 -4.13 16.89 11.72
C ASN A 113 -3.90 18.39 11.96
N PHE A 114 -4.86 19.03 12.61
CA PHE A 114 -4.80 20.47 12.91
C PHE A 114 -3.73 20.83 13.95
N ASN A 115 -3.26 19.88 14.76
CA ASN A 115 -2.19 20.14 15.72
C ASN A 115 -0.85 20.33 15.01
N TYR A 116 -0.58 19.55 13.96
CA TYR A 116 0.65 19.64 13.17
C TYR A 116 0.52 20.51 11.92
N ASN A 117 -0.70 20.93 11.57
CA ASN A 117 -1.01 21.59 10.29
C ASN A 117 -0.53 20.75 9.10
N THR A 118 -0.84 19.46 9.14
CA THR A 118 -0.53 18.52 8.06
C THR A 118 -1.75 17.73 7.63
N THR A 119 -1.70 17.23 6.42
CA THR A 119 -2.63 16.23 5.89
C THR A 119 -1.83 15.01 5.45
N THR A 120 -2.15 13.85 6.02
CA THR A 120 -1.54 12.57 5.64
C THR A 120 -2.49 11.81 4.73
N LYS A 121 -2.07 11.54 3.50
CA LYS A 121 -2.76 10.67 2.53
C LYS A 121 -2.20 9.26 2.67
N ILE A 122 -3.07 8.26 2.84
CA ILE A 122 -2.73 6.84 2.88
C ILE A 122 -3.53 6.12 1.79
N MET A 123 -2.87 5.33 0.97
CA MET A 123 -3.50 4.48 -0.05
C MET A 123 -2.67 3.23 -0.33
N VAL A 124 -3.31 2.14 -0.76
CA VAL A 124 -2.59 0.93 -1.17
C VAL A 124 -2.03 1.11 -2.59
N MET A 125 -0.73 0.86 -2.75
CA MET A 125 -0.03 0.87 -4.02
C MET A 125 0.93 -0.33 -4.11
N GLY A 126 0.63 -1.27 -5.02
CA GLY A 126 1.57 -2.37 -5.33
C GLY A 126 1.82 -3.36 -4.20
N GLY A 127 0.95 -3.42 -3.18
CA GLY A 127 1.13 -4.27 -2.00
C GLY A 127 1.71 -3.56 -0.78
N ASP A 128 2.14 -2.30 -0.95
CA ASP A 128 2.56 -1.41 0.13
C ASP A 128 1.53 -0.29 0.34
N LEU A 129 1.61 0.42 1.46
CA LEU A 129 0.92 1.69 1.64
C LEU A 129 1.83 2.82 1.12
N ASP A 130 1.33 3.61 0.17
CA ASP A 130 1.86 4.96 -0.08
C ASP A 130 1.29 5.89 0.98
N VAL A 131 2.19 6.44 1.79
CA VAL A 131 1.91 7.41 2.84
C VAL A 131 2.57 8.72 2.49
N THR A 132 1.77 9.68 2.05
CA THR A 132 2.25 11.04 1.72
C THR A 132 1.85 12.01 2.81
N VAL A 133 2.82 12.71 3.42
CA VAL A 133 2.58 13.78 4.38
C VAL A 133 2.70 15.13 3.68
N GLN A 134 1.69 15.97 3.81
CA GLN A 134 1.59 17.25 3.10
C GLN A 134 1.30 18.39 4.07
N GLU A 135 1.68 19.61 3.71
CA GLU A 135 1.22 20.81 4.41
C GLU A 135 -0.31 20.88 4.35
N TYR A 136 -0.94 21.23 5.47
CA TYR A 136 -2.37 21.50 5.48
C TYR A 136 -2.70 22.77 4.68
N VAL A 137 -3.70 22.69 3.81
CA VAL A 137 -4.26 23.85 3.11
C VAL A 137 -5.57 24.26 3.77
N ALA A 138 -5.70 25.54 4.10
CA ALA A 138 -6.87 26.05 4.80
C ALA A 138 -8.19 25.65 4.11
N LYS A 139 -9.06 24.94 4.86
CA LYS A 139 -10.38 24.46 4.45
C LYS A 139 -10.37 23.33 3.42
N GLU A 140 -9.25 22.64 3.23
CA GLU A 140 -9.16 21.55 2.28
C GLU A 140 -10.07 20.36 2.61
N GLU A 141 -10.40 20.16 3.88
CA GLU A 141 -11.28 19.12 4.39
C GLU A 141 -12.73 19.23 3.88
N HIS A 142 -13.08 20.36 3.26
CA HIS A 142 -14.44 20.62 2.78
C HIS A 142 -14.67 20.28 1.30
N ASP A 143 -13.63 19.98 0.52
CA ASP A 143 -13.77 19.69 -0.91
C ASP A 143 -12.63 18.79 -1.42
N ALA A 144 -12.98 17.68 -2.08
CA ALA A 144 -12.03 16.76 -2.70
C ALA A 144 -11.06 17.44 -3.69
N LYS A 145 -11.42 18.58 -4.28
CA LYS A 145 -10.52 19.33 -5.18
C LYS A 145 -9.36 20.01 -4.46
N MET A 146 -9.53 20.29 -3.17
CA MET A 146 -8.54 20.96 -2.34
C MET A 146 -7.82 19.97 -1.41
N LEU A 147 -8.49 18.89 -1.00
CA LEU A 147 -7.97 17.92 -0.06
C LEU A 147 -6.64 17.29 -0.53
N GLY A 148 -5.59 17.43 0.28
CA GLY A 148 -4.25 16.96 -0.04
C GLY A 148 -3.58 17.76 -1.16
N SER A 149 -3.91 19.05 -1.31
CA SER A 149 -3.30 19.93 -2.34
C SER A 149 -2.03 20.64 -1.88
N GLY A 150 -1.67 20.52 -0.60
CA GLY A 150 -0.49 21.16 -0.03
C GLY A 150 0.83 20.57 -0.50
N THR A 151 1.92 21.29 -0.18
CA THR A 151 3.28 20.87 -0.49
C THR A 151 3.59 19.52 0.16
N VAL A 152 4.12 18.57 -0.61
CA VAL A 152 4.59 17.29 -0.06
C VAL A 152 5.82 17.52 0.82
N LEU A 153 5.70 17.17 2.09
CA LEU A 153 6.74 17.27 3.11
C LEU A 153 7.59 16.00 3.18
N ALA A 154 6.94 14.83 3.08
CA ALA A 154 7.58 13.53 3.09
C ALA A 154 6.70 12.48 2.41
N GLU A 155 7.32 11.41 1.93
CA GLU A 155 6.64 10.25 1.35
C GLU A 155 7.29 8.97 1.84
N TYR A 156 6.47 7.99 2.18
CA TYR A 156 6.90 6.71 2.72
C TYR A 156 6.18 5.56 2.02
N PHE A 157 6.88 4.45 1.85
CA PHE A 157 6.26 3.15 1.60
C PHE A 157 6.26 2.34 2.87
N VAL A 158 5.10 1.79 3.22
CA VAL A 158 4.95 0.91 4.38
C VAL A 158 4.54 -0.46 3.88
N ASN A 159 5.38 -1.46 4.12
CA ASN A 159 5.05 -2.82 3.72
C ASN A 159 3.90 -3.35 4.56
N ILE A 160 2.82 -3.79 3.91
CA ILE A 160 1.59 -4.20 4.60
C ILE A 160 1.80 -5.48 5.44
N GLU A 161 2.70 -6.36 5.01
CA GLU A 161 2.95 -7.64 5.67
C GLU A 161 3.90 -7.49 6.86
N THR A 162 5.01 -6.76 6.68
CA THR A 162 6.07 -6.64 7.69
C THR A 162 5.94 -5.41 8.58
N GLY A 163 5.28 -4.35 8.10
CA GLY A 163 5.27 -3.04 8.74
C GLY A 163 6.57 -2.26 8.60
N GLU A 164 7.49 -2.71 7.76
CA GLU A 164 8.72 -1.96 7.44
C GLU A 164 8.36 -0.64 6.75
N ILE A 165 8.95 0.46 7.24
CA ILE A 165 8.73 1.81 6.75
C ILE A 165 9.98 2.27 6.00
N GLU A 166 9.85 2.55 4.72
CA GLU A 166 10.88 3.15 3.87
C GLU A 166 10.51 4.59 3.54
N LYS A 167 11.42 5.54 3.81
CA LYS A 167 11.25 6.94 3.39
C LYS A 167 11.77 7.13 1.97
N VAL A 168 10.90 7.63 1.09
CA VAL A 168 11.18 7.81 -0.34
C VAL A 168 11.49 9.27 -0.69
N ARG A 169 10.96 10.22 0.09
CA ARG A 169 11.17 11.66 -0.07
C ARG A 169 11.28 12.37 1.27
#